data_AF-A0A7X0AMJ9-F1
#
_entry.id   AF-A0A7X0AMJ9-F1
#
_cell.length_a   1.000
_cell.length_b   1.000
_cell.length_c   1.000
_cell.angle_alpha   90.00
_cell.angle_beta   90.00
_cell.angle_gamma   90.00
#
_symmetry.space_group_name_H-M   'P 1'
#
loop_
_entity.id
_entity.type
_entity.pdbx_description
1 polymer ?
#
loop_
_entity_poly.entity_id
_entity_poly.type
_entity_poly.pdbx_seq_one_letter_code
_entity_poly.pdbx_strand_id
1 'polypeptide(L)'
;MTATREGITDMKLEKETLPKGSSDMAFVPLVEGTLHSPPDQLAEETVLARPRKMVVLHWLTVLCLIAAVTFILTRDQVDGRAARQWLLEGHRHFGLFVLVLFFVRLVLRIRLGKLPHDGNLSWIVRGLAGLTHVALYALLLALPMLGWALSNAEDKPVHLLGVTLPALVSADEDLADRLQAWHLDAAWVLLGLVSLHVAAALWHHFVLRDGVLRMMLPKRRR
;
A
#
# COMPACT_ATOMS: atom_id res chain seq x y z
N MET A 1 -13.65 86.56 -32.54
CA MET A 1 -12.98 87.83 -32.89
C MET A 1 -12.00 88.16 -31.78
N THR A 2 -10.71 88.30 -32.14
CA THR A 2 -9.63 89.06 -31.45
C THR A 2 -9.27 88.70 -30.00
N ALA A 3 -8.02 88.67 -29.53
CA ALA A 3 -6.66 88.69 -30.07
C ALA A 3 -5.73 88.88 -28.83
N THR A 4 -4.63 88.11 -28.74
CA THR A 4 -3.25 88.50 -28.31
C THR A 4 -3.04 89.19 -26.94
N ARG A 5 -2.06 88.82 -26.09
CA ARG A 5 -0.59 89.03 -26.19
C ARG A 5 0.06 88.52 -24.88
N GLU A 6 1.10 87.68 -24.95
CA GLU A 6 2.55 87.99 -24.83
C GLU A 6 3.07 88.29 -23.40
N GLY A 7 4.19 87.66 -23.03
CA GLY A 7 5.05 88.15 -21.94
C GLY A 7 5.92 87.10 -21.25
N ILE A 8 6.95 86.60 -21.95
CA ILE A 8 8.08 85.83 -21.38
C ILE A 8 9.24 86.81 -21.15
N THR A 9 9.70 86.93 -19.90
CA THR A 9 11.05 87.30 -19.42
C THR A 9 10.98 87.23 -17.88
N ASP A 10 11.88 86.62 -17.11
CA ASP A 10 13.32 86.76 -17.19
C ASP A 10 14.07 85.55 -16.62
N MET A 11 15.25 85.37 -17.20
CA MET A 11 16.23 84.34 -16.99
C MET A 11 17.14 84.74 -15.82
N LYS A 12 17.20 83.93 -14.75
CA LYS A 12 18.30 84.02 -13.76
C LYS A 12 19.10 82.73 -13.78
N LEU A 13 20.22 82.82 -14.49
CA LEU A 13 21.37 81.90 -14.42
C LEU A 13 21.94 81.92 -13.00
N GLU A 14 21.94 80.77 -12.33
CA GLU A 14 22.89 80.50 -11.26
C GLU A 14 23.59 79.17 -11.54
N LYS A 15 24.91 79.22 -11.41
CA LYS A 15 25.87 78.24 -11.87
C LYS A 15 26.01 77.09 -10.86
N GLU A 16 26.22 75.89 -11.42
CA GLU A 16 27.01 74.76 -10.94
C GLU A 16 27.16 74.52 -9.43
N THR A 17 26.78 73.31 -8.99
CA THR A 17 27.74 72.33 -8.45
C THR A 17 27.19 70.90 -8.60
N LEU A 18 27.84 70.08 -9.42
CA LEU A 18 27.67 68.63 -9.48
C LEU A 18 28.49 67.95 -8.36
N PRO A 19 27.95 66.95 -7.65
CA PRO A 19 28.77 65.89 -7.08
C PRO A 19 28.89 64.71 -8.06
N LYS A 20 30.15 64.37 -8.37
CA LYS A 20 30.63 63.18 -9.09
C LYS A 20 30.70 61.96 -8.15
N GLY A 21 30.41 60.78 -8.69
CA GLY A 21 30.71 59.46 -8.09
C GLY A 21 29.46 58.80 -7.52
N SER A 22 29.15 57.52 -7.72
CA SER A 22 29.93 56.37 -8.17
C SER A 22 28.98 55.36 -8.82
N SER A 23 29.48 54.66 -9.82
CA SER A 23 28.96 53.39 -10.32
C SER A 23 28.87 52.34 -9.22
N ASP A 24 27.72 51.70 -9.07
CA ASP A 24 27.53 50.29 -8.68
C ASP A 24 26.11 49.90 -9.14
N MET A 25 25.97 49.16 -10.24
CA MET A 25 25.86 47.69 -10.21
C MET A 25 24.73 47.20 -9.30
N ALA A 26 23.60 46.94 -9.94
CA ALA A 26 22.61 45.91 -9.63
C ALA A 26 22.48 45.44 -8.17
N PHE A 27 21.34 45.75 -7.56
CA PHE A 27 20.71 44.82 -6.63
C PHE A 27 19.19 44.97 -6.70
N VAL A 28 18.56 44.08 -7.46
CA VAL A 28 17.14 43.74 -7.31
C VAL A 28 17.04 42.98 -5.99
N PRO A 29 16.34 43.47 -4.95
CA PRO A 29 16.14 42.65 -3.77
C PRO A 29 15.16 41.54 -4.12
N LEU A 30 15.63 40.32 -3.92
CA LEU A 30 14.90 39.08 -4.06
C LEU A 30 13.55 39.16 -3.37
N VAL A 31 12.56 38.61 -4.07
CA VAL A 31 11.32 38.03 -3.55
C VAL A 31 11.61 37.34 -2.22
N GLU A 32 11.16 37.97 -1.13
CA GLU A 32 11.04 37.31 0.15
C GLU A 32 9.79 36.43 0.07
N GLY A 33 9.97 35.28 -0.57
CA GLY A 33 9.00 34.21 -0.59
C GLY A 33 8.88 33.65 0.81
N THR A 34 8.03 34.27 1.63
CA THR A 34 7.36 33.57 2.71
C THR A 34 6.80 32.29 2.12
N LEU A 35 7.33 31.14 2.53
CA LEU A 35 6.76 29.82 2.26
C LEU A 35 5.42 29.74 2.99
N HIS A 36 4.43 30.47 2.50
CA HIS A 36 3.05 30.24 2.81
C HIS A 36 2.65 29.05 1.95
N SER A 37 3.09 27.85 2.33
CA SER A 37 2.50 26.62 1.83
C SER A 37 1.00 26.74 2.11
N PRO A 38 0.14 26.77 1.08
CA PRO A 38 -1.28 26.97 1.31
C PRO A 38 -1.81 25.76 2.10
N PRO A 39 -2.76 25.97 3.04
CA PRO A 39 -3.22 24.92 3.95
C PRO A 39 -3.87 23.73 3.23
N ASP A 40 -4.29 23.92 1.98
CA ASP A 40 -4.78 22.88 1.07
C ASP A 40 -3.69 21.90 0.63
N GLN A 41 -2.43 22.32 0.46
CA GLN A 41 -1.33 21.42 0.08
C GLN A 41 -0.90 20.53 1.25
N LEU A 42 -0.88 21.05 2.48
CA LEU A 42 -0.64 20.22 3.68
C LEU A 42 -1.80 19.24 3.91
N ALA A 43 -3.04 19.64 3.58
CA ALA A 43 -4.20 18.76 3.60
C ALA A 43 -4.16 17.71 2.47
N GLU A 44 -3.80 18.08 1.23
CA GLU A 44 -3.66 17.15 0.10
C GLU A 44 -2.53 16.13 0.34
N GLU A 45 -1.38 16.59 0.85
CA GLU A 45 -0.23 15.72 1.10
C GLU A 45 -0.50 14.71 2.23
N THR A 46 -1.31 15.09 3.22
CA THR A 46 -1.77 14.20 4.29
C THR A 46 -2.91 13.27 3.86
N VAL A 47 -3.76 13.68 2.91
CA VAL A 47 -4.90 12.90 2.40
C VAL A 47 -4.47 11.79 1.41
N LEU A 48 -3.40 12.00 0.65
CA LEU A 48 -2.91 11.02 -0.35
C LEU A 48 -1.98 9.93 0.21
N ALA A 49 -1.45 10.10 1.42
CA ALA A 49 -0.55 9.13 2.03
C ALA A 49 -1.33 7.96 2.63
N ARG A 50 -1.34 6.81 1.94
CA ARG A 50 -1.89 5.56 2.48
C ARG A 50 -1.31 5.30 3.88
N PRO A 51 -2.15 5.06 4.91
CA PRO A 51 -1.68 5.00 6.29
C PRO A 51 -0.61 3.91 6.44
N ARG A 52 0.55 4.30 7.00
CA ARG A 52 1.73 3.44 7.17
C ARG A 52 1.39 2.07 7.78
N LYS A 53 0.44 2.05 8.72
CA LYS A 53 -0.06 0.83 9.37
C LYS A 53 -0.61 -0.18 8.36
N MET A 54 -1.38 0.27 7.37
CA MET A 54 -1.95 -0.60 6.34
C MET A 54 -0.89 -1.16 5.38
N VAL A 55 0.14 -0.35 5.07
CA VAL A 55 1.28 -0.79 4.26
C VAL A 55 2.09 -1.86 5.00
N VAL A 56 2.43 -1.62 6.27
CA VAL A 56 3.16 -2.59 7.10
C VAL A 56 2.38 -3.90 7.23
N LEU A 57 1.08 -3.83 7.54
CA LEU A 57 0.23 -5.02 7.62
C LEU A 57 0.18 -5.78 6.29
N HIS A 58 0.19 -5.08 5.15
CA HIS A 58 0.23 -5.73 3.85
C HIS A 58 1.51 -6.54 3.64
N TRP A 59 2.67 -5.94 3.86
CA TRP A 59 3.95 -6.65 3.71
C TRP A 59 4.11 -7.77 4.71
N LEU A 60 3.58 -7.60 5.92
CA LEU A 60 3.58 -8.67 6.91
C LEU A 60 2.72 -9.86 6.45
N THR A 61 1.53 -9.61 5.89
CA THR A 61 0.71 -10.67 5.28
C THR A 61 1.45 -11.35 4.13
N VAL A 62 2.10 -10.60 3.25
CA VAL A 62 2.88 -11.15 2.13
C VAL A 62 4.01 -12.03 2.64
N LEU A 63 4.75 -11.59 3.66
CA LEU A 63 5.84 -12.36 4.27
C LEU A 63 5.32 -13.65 4.90
N CYS A 64 4.22 -13.59 5.66
CA CYS A 64 3.61 -14.79 6.24
C CYS A 64 3.10 -15.75 5.16
N LEU A 65 2.53 -15.24 4.08
CA LEU A 65 2.05 -16.06 2.96
C LEU A 65 3.22 -16.77 2.26
N ILE A 66 4.30 -16.04 1.96
CA ILE A 66 5.51 -16.62 1.37
C ILE A 66 6.07 -17.70 2.29
N ALA A 67 6.22 -17.41 3.58
CA ALA A 67 6.70 -18.38 4.55
C ALA A 67 5.83 -19.66 4.55
N ALA A 68 4.50 -19.52 4.66
CA ALA A 68 3.58 -20.65 4.65
C ALA A 68 3.72 -21.51 3.38
N VAL A 69 3.80 -20.88 2.20
CA VAL A 69 3.98 -21.59 0.92
C VAL A 69 5.35 -22.27 0.85
N THR A 70 6.42 -21.59 1.27
CA THR A 70 7.77 -22.17 1.30
C THR A 70 7.83 -23.38 2.22
N PHE A 71 7.24 -23.32 3.42
CA PHE A 71 7.20 -24.43 4.37
C PHE A 71 6.56 -25.68 3.75
N ILE A 72 5.39 -25.54 3.13
CA ILE A 72 4.68 -26.69 2.56
C ILE A 72 5.38 -27.26 1.33
N LEU A 73 5.89 -26.41 0.44
CA LEU A 73 6.61 -26.88 -0.76
C LEU A 73 7.96 -27.53 -0.40
N THR A 74 8.61 -27.09 0.68
CA THR A 74 9.88 -27.66 1.13
C THR A 74 9.68 -28.97 1.89
N ARG A 75 8.51 -29.19 2.49
CA ARG A 75 8.18 -30.42 3.23
C ARG A 75 8.41 -31.68 2.40
N ASP A 76 8.03 -31.66 1.13
CA ASP A 76 8.12 -32.84 0.28
C ASP A 76 9.53 -33.08 -0.25
N GLN A 77 10.39 -32.05 -0.20
CA GLN A 77 11.79 -32.10 -0.65
C GLN A 77 12.76 -32.59 0.43
N VAL A 78 12.32 -32.70 1.69
CA VAL A 78 13.16 -33.13 2.80
C VAL A 78 12.84 -34.55 3.26
N ASP A 79 13.90 -35.27 3.61
CA ASP A 79 13.82 -36.57 4.25
C ASP A 79 13.75 -36.43 5.77
N GLY A 80 13.06 -37.36 6.42
CA GLY A 80 12.94 -37.43 7.86
C GLY A 80 11.59 -36.93 8.39
N ARG A 81 10.95 -37.77 9.22
CA ARG A 81 9.63 -37.51 9.80
C ARG A 81 9.61 -36.22 10.64
N ALA A 82 10.64 -36.00 11.47
CA ALA A 82 10.72 -34.84 12.34
C ALA A 82 10.79 -33.52 11.57
N ALA A 83 11.62 -33.45 10.51
CA ALA A 83 11.74 -32.28 9.66
C ALA A 83 10.41 -31.98 8.94
N ARG A 84 9.76 -33.01 8.37
CA ARG A 84 8.45 -32.87 7.70
C ARG A 84 7.35 -32.38 8.64
N GLN A 85 7.35 -32.85 9.90
CA GLN A 85 6.41 -32.39 10.92
C GLN A 85 6.68 -30.93 11.31
N TRP A 86 7.94 -30.55 11.50
CA TRP A 86 8.31 -29.17 11.82
C TRP A 86 7.92 -28.18 10.72
N LEU A 87 8.15 -28.54 9.45
CA LEU A 87 7.73 -27.73 8.30
C LEU A 87 6.19 -27.63 8.20
N LEU A 88 5.46 -28.72 8.43
CA LEU A 88 4.00 -28.70 8.46
C LEU A 88 3.47 -27.80 9.58
N GLU A 89 4.08 -27.85 10.76
CA GLU A 89 3.69 -27.01 11.88
C GLU A 89 3.98 -25.53 11.61
N GLY A 90 5.12 -25.23 10.95
CA GLY A 90 5.42 -23.90 10.43
C GLY A 90 4.36 -23.40 9.46
N HIS A 91 3.96 -24.22 8.49
CA HIS A 91 2.88 -23.88 7.54
C HIS A 91 1.57 -23.53 8.27
N ARG A 92 1.16 -24.33 9.26
CA ARG A 92 -0.04 -24.09 10.09
C ARG A 92 0.05 -22.76 10.84
N HIS A 93 1.15 -22.51 11.54
CA HIS A 93 1.36 -21.29 12.30
C HIS A 93 1.30 -20.04 11.40
N PHE A 94 2.02 -20.05 10.28
CA PHE A 94 2.01 -18.92 9.36
C PHE A 94 0.65 -18.74 8.66
N GLY A 95 -0.08 -19.83 8.39
CA GLY A 95 -1.47 -19.78 7.91
C GLY A 95 -2.40 -19.10 8.91
N LEU A 96 -2.29 -19.43 10.21
CA LEU A 96 -3.06 -18.76 11.26
C LEU A 96 -2.65 -17.30 11.45
N PHE A 97 -1.36 -16.96 11.32
CA PHE A 97 -0.93 -15.56 11.33
C PHE A 97 -1.53 -14.77 10.16
N VAL A 98 -1.63 -15.35 8.97
CA VAL A 98 -2.34 -14.73 7.84
C VAL A 98 -3.79 -14.45 8.21
N LEU A 99 -4.48 -15.39 8.87
CA LEU A 99 -5.85 -15.21 9.33
C LEU A 99 -5.99 -14.05 10.35
N VAL A 100 -5.11 -13.98 11.34
CA VAL A 100 -5.10 -12.89 12.32
C VAL A 100 -4.85 -11.55 11.63
N LEU A 101 -3.85 -11.48 10.75
CA LEU A 101 -3.53 -10.28 9.98
C LEU A 101 -4.66 -9.85 9.06
N PHE A 102 -5.39 -10.82 8.48
CA PHE A 102 -6.58 -10.57 7.69
C PHE A 102 -7.63 -9.80 8.51
N PHE A 103 -7.97 -10.27 9.71
CA PHE A 103 -8.95 -9.59 10.57
C PHE A 103 -8.47 -8.20 10.99
N VAL A 104 -7.23 -8.07 11.43
CA VAL A 104 -6.64 -6.76 11.80
C VAL A 104 -6.71 -5.78 10.62
N ARG A 105 -6.35 -6.26 9.42
CA ARG A 105 -6.39 -5.46 8.20
C ARG A 105 -7.82 -5.09 7.79
N LEU A 106 -8.77 -6.03 7.92
CA LEU A 106 -10.18 -5.80 7.61
C LEU A 106 -10.79 -4.73 8.53
N VAL A 107 -10.57 -4.86 9.84
CA VAL A 107 -11.04 -3.87 10.82
C VAL A 107 -10.42 -2.51 10.52
N LEU A 108 -9.10 -2.45 10.28
CA LEU A 108 -8.42 -1.20 9.97
C LEU A 108 -8.95 -0.56 8.67
N ARG A 109 -9.22 -1.37 7.64
CA ARG A 109 -9.80 -0.90 6.37
C ARG A 109 -11.20 -0.33 6.56
N ILE A 110 -12.04 -0.97 7.37
CA ILE A 110 -13.39 -0.49 7.69
C ILE A 110 -13.31 0.84 8.46
N ARG A 111 -12.38 0.95 9.42
CA ARG A 111 -12.18 2.17 10.22
C ARG A 111 -11.65 3.36 9.41
N LEU A 112 -10.80 3.11 8.41
CA LEU A 112 -10.19 4.16 7.59
C LEU A 112 -11.07 4.60 6.40
N GLY A 113 -12.08 3.80 6.03
CA GLY A 113 -12.92 4.08 4.87
C GLY A 113 -12.23 3.88 3.52
N LYS A 114 -12.93 4.21 2.43
CA LYS A 114 -12.38 4.15 1.07
C LYS A 114 -11.49 5.37 0.84
N LEU A 115 -10.20 5.14 0.58
CA LEU A 115 -9.31 6.19 0.08
C LEU A 115 -9.83 6.69 -1.29
N PRO A 116 -9.83 8.01 -1.55
CA PRO A 116 -10.16 8.56 -2.85
C PRO A 116 -9.28 7.93 -3.93
N HIS A 117 -9.88 7.56 -5.05
CA HIS A 117 -9.17 7.01 -6.20
C HIS A 117 -9.02 8.12 -7.24
N ASP A 118 -7.80 8.27 -7.75
CA ASP A 118 -7.46 9.12 -8.89
C ASP A 118 -8.16 8.61 -10.16
N GLY A 119 -9.14 9.39 -10.62
CA GLY A 119 -10.23 8.93 -11.48
C GLY A 119 -9.92 8.80 -12.97
N ASN A 120 -8.89 8.06 -13.38
CA ASN A 120 -8.55 7.92 -14.82
C ASN A 120 -8.44 6.47 -15.36
N LEU A 121 -8.93 5.48 -14.62
CA LEU A 121 -8.94 4.07 -15.07
C LEU A 121 -10.24 3.69 -15.78
N SER A 122 -10.13 2.96 -16.90
CA SER A 122 -11.29 2.38 -17.60
C SER A 122 -12.16 1.56 -16.64
N TRP A 123 -13.49 1.65 -16.80
CA TRP A 123 -14.46 0.96 -15.95
C TRP A 123 -14.21 -0.55 -15.86
N ILE A 124 -13.73 -1.16 -16.95
CA ILE A 124 -13.36 -2.57 -17.03
C ILE A 124 -12.20 -2.88 -16.09
N VAL A 125 -11.12 -2.09 -16.16
CA VAL A 125 -9.93 -2.26 -15.32
C VAL A 125 -10.26 -2.04 -13.84
N ARG A 126 -11.13 -1.07 -13.52
CA ARG A 126 -11.61 -0.82 -12.16
C ARG A 126 -12.43 -2.00 -11.62
N GLY A 127 -13.31 -2.57 -12.46
CA GLY A 127 -14.11 -3.75 -12.13
C GLY A 127 -13.22 -4.96 -11.83
N LEU A 128 -12.27 -5.26 -12.72
CA LEU A 128 -11.29 -6.34 -12.56
C LEU A 128 -10.43 -6.15 -11.31
N ALA A 129 -9.90 -4.94 -11.07
CA ALA A 129 -9.12 -4.66 -9.87
C ALA A 129 -9.94 -4.86 -8.59
N GLY A 130 -11.22 -4.45 -8.59
CA GLY A 130 -12.15 -4.68 -7.49
C GLY A 130 -12.41 -6.17 -7.25
N LEU A 131 -12.70 -6.91 -8.32
CA LEU A 131 -12.96 -8.36 -8.27
C LEU A 131 -11.74 -9.12 -7.74
N THR A 132 -10.54 -8.83 -8.25
CA THR A 132 -9.29 -9.44 -7.77
C THR A 132 -9.08 -9.16 -6.29
N HIS A 133 -9.35 -7.93 -5.82
CA HIS A 133 -9.25 -7.63 -4.38
C HIS A 133 -10.25 -8.42 -3.54
N VAL A 134 -11.50 -8.55 -3.99
CA VAL A 134 -12.51 -9.33 -3.26
C VAL A 134 -12.12 -10.81 -3.24
N ALA A 135 -11.70 -11.37 -4.38
CA ALA A 135 -11.25 -12.75 -4.49
C ALA A 135 -10.05 -13.05 -3.59
N LEU A 136 -9.03 -12.17 -3.58
CA LEU A 136 -7.88 -12.30 -2.69
C LEU A 136 -8.28 -12.25 -1.22
N TYR A 137 -9.19 -11.36 -0.82
CA TYR A 137 -9.68 -11.32 0.56
C TYR A 137 -10.46 -12.59 0.94
N ALA A 138 -11.32 -13.08 0.04
CA ALA A 138 -12.07 -14.31 0.26
C ALA A 138 -11.12 -15.50 0.45
N LEU A 139 -10.10 -15.64 -0.40
CA LEU A 139 -9.13 -16.73 -0.32
C LEU A 139 -8.21 -16.63 0.90
N LEU A 140 -7.75 -15.43 1.27
CA LEU A 140 -6.95 -15.23 2.47
C LEU A 140 -7.69 -15.57 3.77
N LEU A 141 -9.03 -15.54 3.75
CA LEU A 141 -9.87 -16.01 4.85
C LEU A 141 -10.16 -17.51 4.73
N ALA A 142 -10.59 -17.97 3.55
CA ALA A 142 -11.04 -19.33 3.33
C ALA A 142 -9.93 -20.36 3.53
N LEU A 143 -8.71 -20.10 3.04
CA LEU A 143 -7.61 -21.06 3.11
C LEU A 143 -7.20 -21.42 4.55
N PRO A 144 -6.93 -20.44 5.45
CA PRO A 144 -6.65 -20.76 6.85
C PRO A 144 -7.83 -21.44 7.55
N MET A 145 -9.06 -21.07 7.21
CA MET A 145 -10.26 -21.71 7.78
C MET A 145 -10.38 -23.17 7.34
N LEU A 146 -10.17 -23.46 6.05
CA LEU A 146 -10.12 -24.82 5.51
C LEU A 146 -8.99 -25.62 6.15
N GLY A 147 -7.80 -25.04 6.33
CA GLY A 147 -6.65 -25.73 6.95
C GLY A 147 -6.86 -26.02 8.44
N TRP A 148 -7.52 -25.12 9.16
CA TRP A 148 -7.90 -25.33 10.56
C TRP A 148 -8.99 -26.41 10.66
N ALA A 149 -10.04 -26.34 9.84
CA ALA A 149 -11.07 -27.38 9.78
C ALA A 149 -10.47 -28.75 9.42
N LEU A 150 -9.56 -28.80 8.44
CA LEU A 150 -8.85 -30.01 8.03
C LEU A 150 -8.08 -30.62 9.20
N SER A 151 -7.32 -29.80 9.94
CA SER A 151 -6.55 -30.30 11.09
C SER A 151 -7.46 -30.89 12.17
N ASN A 152 -8.61 -30.27 12.45
CA ASN A 152 -9.59 -30.83 13.39
C ASN A 152 -10.23 -32.14 12.87
N ALA A 153 -10.54 -32.20 11.57
CA ALA A 153 -11.09 -33.40 10.94
C ALA A 153 -10.10 -34.59 10.98
N GLU A 154 -8.79 -34.31 10.91
CA GLU A 154 -7.71 -35.29 11.11
C GLU A 154 -7.42 -35.63 12.60
N ASP A 155 -8.26 -35.19 13.53
CA ASP A 155 -8.06 -35.32 14.98
C ASP A 155 -6.75 -34.70 15.50
N LYS A 156 -6.28 -33.63 14.84
CA LYS A 156 -5.06 -32.90 15.21
C LYS A 156 -5.44 -31.54 15.79
N PRO A 157 -5.27 -31.32 17.11
CA PRO A 157 -5.57 -30.04 17.72
C PRO A 157 -4.70 -28.93 17.12
N VAL A 158 -5.32 -27.78 16.87
CA VAL A 158 -4.63 -26.60 16.33
C VAL A 158 -4.20 -25.71 17.48
N HIS A 159 -2.91 -25.38 17.51
CA HIS A 159 -2.34 -24.49 18.51
C HIS A 159 -1.94 -23.16 17.89
N LEU A 160 -2.19 -22.07 18.61
CA LEU A 160 -1.69 -20.75 18.29
C LEU A 160 -1.02 -20.15 19.52
N LEU A 161 0.30 -19.92 19.45
CA LEU A 161 1.09 -19.36 20.54
C LEU A 161 0.93 -20.13 21.88
N GLY A 162 0.79 -21.45 21.81
CA GLY A 162 0.60 -22.32 22.97
C GLY A 162 -0.84 -22.46 23.45
N VAL A 163 -1.80 -21.74 22.86
CA VAL A 163 -3.23 -21.89 23.15
C VAL A 163 -3.86 -22.86 22.16
N THR A 164 -4.54 -23.89 22.65
CA THR A 164 -5.35 -24.78 21.82
C THR A 164 -6.62 -24.05 21.39
N LEU A 165 -6.82 -23.92 20.09
CA LEU A 165 -8.01 -23.31 19.52
C LEU A 165 -9.19 -24.28 19.53
N PRO A 166 -10.44 -23.80 19.63
CA PRO A 166 -11.61 -24.66 19.60
C PRO A 166 -11.71 -25.43 18.27
N ALA A 167 -12.18 -26.67 18.33
CA ALA A 167 -12.44 -27.45 17.12
C ALA A 167 -13.58 -26.83 16.32
N LEU A 168 -13.37 -26.61 15.01
CA LEU A 168 -14.39 -26.10 14.09
C LEU A 168 -15.34 -27.21 13.62
N VAL A 169 -14.81 -28.43 13.54
CA VAL A 169 -15.49 -29.66 13.10
C VAL A 169 -15.00 -30.81 13.97
N SER A 170 -15.80 -31.88 14.08
CA SER A 170 -15.38 -33.13 14.70
C SER A 170 -14.42 -33.91 13.79
N ALA A 171 -13.66 -34.84 14.38
CA ALA A 171 -12.85 -35.79 13.63
C ALA A 171 -13.73 -36.62 12.67
N ASP A 172 -13.36 -36.64 11.39
CA ASP A 172 -14.08 -37.28 10.28
C ASP A 172 -13.12 -37.38 9.09
N GLU A 173 -12.73 -38.61 8.73
CA GLU A 173 -11.74 -38.88 7.68
C GLU A 173 -12.27 -38.53 6.28
N ASP A 174 -13.55 -38.81 5.99
CA ASP A 174 -14.19 -38.45 4.71
C ASP A 174 -14.30 -36.92 4.55
N LEU A 175 -14.50 -36.20 5.65
CA LEU A 175 -14.45 -34.75 5.66
C LEU A 175 -13.02 -34.23 5.50
N ALA A 176 -12.03 -34.87 6.12
CA ALA A 176 -10.63 -34.48 6.01
C ALA A 176 -10.15 -34.55 4.55
N ASP A 177 -10.45 -35.64 3.82
CA ASP A 177 -10.08 -35.79 2.41
C ASP A 177 -10.69 -34.68 1.53
N ARG A 178 -11.97 -34.35 1.75
CA ARG A 178 -12.65 -33.26 1.04
C ARG A 178 -12.04 -31.89 1.35
N LEU A 179 -11.78 -31.62 2.64
CA LEU A 179 -11.17 -30.36 3.08
C LEU A 179 -9.75 -30.21 2.53
N GLN A 180 -8.99 -31.31 2.44
CA GLN A 180 -7.67 -31.31 1.83
C GLN A 180 -7.74 -30.95 0.35
N ALA A 181 -8.65 -31.56 -0.41
CA ALA A 181 -8.85 -31.24 -1.82
C ALA A 181 -9.22 -29.77 -2.01
N TRP A 182 -10.22 -29.27 -1.27
CA TRP A 182 -10.63 -27.87 -1.35
C TRP A 182 -9.53 -26.90 -0.93
N HIS A 183 -8.74 -27.23 0.09
CA HIS A 183 -7.61 -26.41 0.52
C HIS A 183 -6.54 -26.36 -0.57
N LEU A 184 -6.21 -27.48 -1.21
CA LEU A 184 -5.23 -27.55 -2.29
C LEU A 184 -5.69 -26.75 -3.51
N ASP A 185 -6.94 -26.93 -3.96
CA ASP A 185 -7.51 -26.20 -5.09
C ASP A 185 -7.52 -24.69 -4.83
N ALA A 186 -7.99 -24.28 -3.64
CA ALA A 186 -7.99 -22.88 -3.24
C ALA A 186 -6.57 -22.30 -3.16
N ALA A 187 -5.56 -23.09 -2.77
CA ALA A 187 -4.18 -22.65 -2.69
C ALA A 187 -3.61 -22.36 -4.09
N TRP A 188 -3.90 -23.22 -5.07
CA TRP A 188 -3.51 -22.97 -6.47
C TRP A 188 -4.20 -21.74 -7.05
N VAL A 189 -5.49 -21.56 -6.79
CA VAL A 189 -6.23 -20.35 -7.21
C VAL A 189 -5.63 -19.10 -6.59
N LEU A 190 -5.31 -19.13 -5.29
CA LEU A 190 -4.65 -18.01 -4.61
C LEU A 190 -3.30 -17.70 -5.24
N LEU A 191 -2.46 -18.71 -5.49
CA LEU A 191 -1.14 -18.51 -6.08
C LEU A 191 -1.22 -17.90 -7.48
N GLY A 192 -2.17 -18.35 -8.30
CA GLY A 192 -2.45 -17.76 -9.61
C GLY A 192 -2.89 -16.29 -9.50
N LEU A 193 -3.83 -15.97 -8.60
CA LEU A 193 -4.30 -14.60 -8.39
C LEU A 193 -3.22 -13.68 -7.82
N VAL A 194 -2.38 -14.16 -6.90
CA VAL A 194 -1.24 -13.40 -6.37
C VAL A 194 -0.23 -13.12 -7.48
N SER A 195 0.05 -14.11 -8.33
CA SER A 195 0.95 -13.94 -9.49
C SER A 195 0.40 -12.87 -10.44
N LEU A 196 -0.89 -12.92 -10.77
CA LEU A 196 -1.56 -11.91 -11.58
C LEU A 196 -1.53 -10.52 -10.92
N HIS A 197 -1.75 -10.46 -9.61
CA HIS A 197 -1.71 -9.22 -8.84
C HIS A 197 -0.32 -8.57 -8.86
N VAL A 198 0.73 -9.37 -8.67
CA VAL A 198 2.13 -8.91 -8.75
C VAL A 198 2.44 -8.45 -10.18
N ALA A 199 2.08 -9.23 -11.20
CA ALA A 199 2.29 -8.86 -12.60
C ALA A 199 1.60 -7.54 -12.95
N ALA A 200 0.36 -7.33 -12.49
CA ALA A 200 -0.34 -6.06 -12.64
C ALA A 200 0.41 -4.92 -11.94
N ALA A 201 0.84 -5.10 -10.69
CA ALA A 201 1.59 -4.07 -9.97
C ALA A 201 2.91 -3.69 -10.67
N LEU A 202 3.62 -4.66 -11.25
CA LEU A 202 4.83 -4.43 -12.03
C LEU A 202 4.52 -3.74 -13.37
N TRP A 203 3.45 -4.13 -14.05
CA TRP A 203 2.98 -3.47 -15.27
C TRP A 203 2.66 -1.99 -15.02
N HIS A 204 1.93 -1.72 -13.95
CA HIS A 204 1.61 -0.38 -13.47
C HIS A 204 2.88 0.43 -13.16
N HIS A 205 3.89 -0.20 -12.55
CA HIS A 205 5.15 0.45 -12.22
C HIS A 205 6.08 0.72 -13.42
N PHE A 206 6.25 -0.25 -14.32
CA PHE A 206 7.23 -0.15 -15.40
C PHE A 206 6.66 0.44 -16.70
N VAL A 207 5.41 0.10 -17.05
CA VAL A 207 4.77 0.51 -18.30
C VAL A 207 3.97 1.79 -18.10
N LEU A 208 3.00 1.78 -17.17
CA LEU A 208 2.16 2.94 -16.89
C LEU A 208 2.89 4.01 -16.06
N ARG A 209 4.00 3.63 -15.41
CA ARG A 209 4.82 4.47 -14.52
C ARG A 209 3.99 5.20 -13.47
N ASP A 210 2.94 4.56 -13.00
CA ASP A 210 2.08 5.13 -11.97
C ASP A 210 2.63 4.88 -10.56
N GLY A 211 2.10 5.65 -9.62
CA GLY A 211 2.51 5.60 -8.22
C GLY A 211 2.01 4.38 -7.44
N VAL A 212 1.29 3.43 -8.06
CA VAL A 212 0.54 2.37 -7.34
C VAL A 212 1.46 1.53 -6.47
N LEU A 213 2.60 1.07 -7.01
CA LEU A 213 3.59 0.32 -6.24
C LEU A 213 4.24 1.20 -5.17
N ARG A 214 4.52 2.47 -5.48
CA ARG A 214 5.14 3.43 -4.56
C ARG A 214 4.25 3.75 -3.35
N MET A 215 2.92 3.74 -3.51
CA MET A 215 1.96 3.89 -2.41
C MET A 215 1.97 2.70 -1.43
N MET A 216 2.47 1.54 -1.88
CA MET A 216 2.61 0.36 -1.06
C MET A 216 4.02 0.19 -0.51
N LEU A 217 5.02 1.02 -0.86
CA LEU A 217 6.36 0.90 -0.28
C LEU A 217 6.42 1.58 1.10
N PRO A 218 7.15 1.00 2.08
CA PRO A 218 7.40 1.69 3.34
C PRO A 218 8.18 2.98 3.09
N LYS A 219 7.56 4.16 3.26
CA LYS A 219 8.27 5.45 3.19
C LYS A 219 9.33 5.51 4.31
N ARG A 220 10.61 5.38 3.94
CA ARG A 220 11.78 5.59 4.83
C ARG A 220 11.70 7.02 5.38
N ARG A 221 11.68 7.19 6.71
CA ARG A 221 11.88 8.51 7.32
C ARG A 221 13.28 8.98 6.90
N ARG A 222 13.38 10.10 6.19
CA ARG A 222 14.58 10.93 6.20
C ARG A 222 14.40 11.94 7.33
#